data_AF-A0A0Q3SYZ0-F1
#
_entry.id   AF-A0A0Q3SYZ0-F1
#
_cell.length_a   1.000
_cell.length_b   1.000
_cell.length_c   1.000
_cell.angle_alpha   90.00
_cell.angle_beta   90.00
_cell.angle_gamma   90.00
#
_symmetry.space_group_name_H-M   'P 1'
#
loop_
_entity.id
_entity.type
_entity.pdbx_description
1 polymer ?
#
loop_
_entity_poly.entity_id
_entity_poly.type
_entity_poly.pdbx_seq_one_letter_code
_entity_poly.pdbx_strand_id
1 'polypeptide(L)'
;MLRPGCCCRLLLFRLLACCTVATAAAQAQDPCAGRRIHVRRLPARFNTELLRHCATAFPLADPGSTPACASLANHGLGPRTHNGSRSWYRTDARLLEPFFHRRVLELPCLVSRPARADAVF
;
A
#
# COMPACT_ATOMS: atom_id res chain seq x y z
N MET A 1 51.08 33.76 61.81
CA MET A 1 51.52 32.68 62.72
C MET A 1 50.54 31.52 62.64
N LEU A 2 51.07 30.30 62.54
CA LEU A 2 50.48 28.94 62.68
C LEU A 2 49.38 28.43 61.69
N ARG A 3 49.80 27.44 60.89
CA ARG A 3 49.07 26.29 60.28
C ARG A 3 48.59 25.29 61.38
N PRO A 4 48.04 24.08 61.07
CA PRO A 4 46.84 23.68 60.31
C PRO A 4 45.99 22.62 61.10
N GLY A 5 44.90 22.09 60.54
CA GLY A 5 44.22 20.91 61.10
C GLY A 5 43.20 20.29 60.15
N CYS A 6 43.57 19.18 59.50
CA CYS A 6 42.70 18.32 58.69
C CYS A 6 41.74 17.48 59.55
N CYS A 7 40.47 17.40 59.15
CA CYS A 7 39.62 16.22 59.35
C CYS A 7 38.72 16.12 58.10
N CYS A 8 39.11 15.37 57.08
CA CYS A 8 38.84 13.95 56.91
C CYS A 8 37.34 13.62 56.82
N ARG A 9 36.98 13.14 55.63
CA ARG A 9 35.82 12.30 55.26
C ARG A 9 34.54 12.96 54.74
N LEU A 10 34.25 12.48 53.52
CA LEU A 10 32.95 12.28 52.91
C LEU A 10 32.12 13.55 52.70
N LEU A 11 31.98 13.95 51.44
CA LEU A 11 30.69 13.97 50.75
C LEU A 11 31.00 14.25 49.28
N LEU A 12 31.54 13.24 48.60
CA LEU A 12 31.45 13.11 47.15
C LEU A 12 29.97 12.80 46.84
N PHE A 13 29.07 13.77 47.07
CA PHE A 13 27.70 13.66 46.57
C PHE A 13 27.80 13.80 45.07
N ARG A 14 27.81 12.62 44.46
CA ARG A 14 27.67 12.35 43.04
C ARG A 14 26.77 13.43 42.44
N LEU A 15 27.32 14.19 41.51
CA LEU A 15 26.56 14.70 40.37
C LEU A 15 25.93 13.46 39.72
N LEU A 16 24.76 13.05 40.24
CA LEU A 16 23.79 12.27 39.52
C LEU A 16 23.32 13.20 38.40
N ALA A 17 24.16 13.29 37.37
CA ALA A 17 23.69 13.51 36.03
C ALA A 17 22.55 12.51 35.88
N CYS A 18 21.33 13.03 35.93
CA CYS A 18 20.17 12.32 35.43
C CYS A 18 20.49 12.12 33.95
N CYS A 19 21.21 11.04 33.65
CA CYS A 19 21.20 10.44 32.34
C CYS A 19 19.74 10.08 32.15
N THR A 20 18.98 11.03 31.61
CA THR A 20 17.85 10.72 30.77
C THR A 20 18.44 9.83 29.70
N VAL A 21 18.35 8.52 29.94
CA VAL A 21 18.46 7.56 28.86
C VAL A 21 17.31 7.96 27.97
N ALA A 22 17.61 8.79 26.96
CA ALA A 22 16.73 8.98 25.85
C ALA A 22 16.57 7.56 25.30
N THR A 23 15.49 6.90 25.68
CA THR A 23 15.01 5.77 24.92
C THR A 23 14.68 6.39 23.58
N ALA A 24 15.66 6.32 22.67
CA ALA A 24 15.38 6.35 21.26
C ALA A 24 14.52 5.11 21.02
N ALA A 25 13.23 5.20 21.37
CA ALA A 25 12.21 4.47 20.69
C ALA A 25 12.49 4.83 19.24
N ALA A 26 13.10 3.91 18.50
CA ALA A 26 13.24 4.05 17.06
C ALA A 26 11.84 4.45 16.60
N GLN A 27 11.68 5.71 16.18
CA GLN A 27 10.40 6.19 15.70
C GLN A 27 10.09 5.25 14.56
N ALA A 28 9.18 4.30 14.78
CA ALA A 28 8.79 3.35 13.76
C ALA A 28 8.26 4.22 12.64
N GLN A 29 9.07 4.37 11.58
CA GLN A 29 8.71 5.20 10.45
C GLN A 29 7.38 4.66 9.95
N ASP A 30 6.39 5.54 9.89
CA ASP A 30 5.06 5.19 9.41
C ASP A 30 5.21 4.46 8.07
N PRO A 31 4.91 3.16 7.99
CA PRO A 31 5.13 2.41 6.78
C PRO A 31 4.25 2.96 5.65
N CYS A 32 3.19 3.70 5.92
CA CYS A 32 2.35 4.26 4.88
C CYS A 32 2.74 5.68 4.44
N ALA A 33 3.80 6.27 4.98
CA ALA A 33 4.26 7.60 4.55
C ALA A 33 4.55 7.61 3.03
N GLY A 34 3.83 8.45 2.28
CA GLY A 34 3.96 8.56 0.82
C GLY A 34 3.34 7.40 0.02
N ARG A 35 2.63 6.47 0.67
CA ARG A 35 2.06 5.25 0.05
C ARG A 35 0.55 5.10 0.22
N ARG A 36 -0.14 6.11 0.77
CA ARG A 36 -1.58 6.06 1.04
C ARG A 36 -2.36 6.25 -0.24
N ILE A 37 -3.18 5.26 -0.59
CA ILE A 37 -4.03 5.33 -1.78
C ILE A 37 -5.50 5.36 -1.38
N HIS A 38 -6.23 6.34 -1.90
CA HIS A 38 -7.68 6.32 -1.86
C HIS A 38 -8.22 5.82 -3.20
N VAL A 39 -9.00 4.73 -3.18
CA VAL A 39 -9.71 4.25 -4.37
C VAL A 39 -11.13 4.80 -4.37
N ARG A 40 -11.49 5.56 -5.41
CA ARG A 40 -12.83 6.13 -5.55
C ARG A 40 -13.85 5.03 -5.84
N ARG A 41 -14.95 5.05 -5.09
CA ARG A 41 -16.11 4.21 -5.39
C ARG A 41 -16.97 4.92 -6.44
N LEU A 42 -16.86 4.47 -7.68
CA LEU A 42 -17.74 4.92 -8.75
C LEU A 42 -19.05 4.11 -8.76
N PRO A 43 -20.18 4.71 -9.19
CA PRO A 43 -21.39 3.96 -9.48
C PRO A 43 -21.11 2.78 -10.41
N ALA A 44 -21.74 1.62 -10.16
CA ALA A 44 -21.44 0.36 -10.85
C ALA A 44 -21.45 0.47 -12.39
N ARG A 45 -22.36 1.29 -12.94
CA ARG A 45 -22.50 1.56 -14.38
C ARG A 45 -21.21 1.98 -15.09
N PHE A 46 -20.25 2.56 -14.36
CA PHE A 46 -19.00 3.05 -14.95
C PHE A 46 -17.90 1.99 -15.03
N ASN A 47 -17.92 0.96 -14.17
CA ASN A 47 -16.87 -0.05 -14.12
C ASN A 47 -17.48 -1.47 -14.07
N THR A 48 -18.03 -1.87 -12.94
CA THR A 48 -18.40 -3.28 -12.69
C THR A 48 -19.55 -3.78 -13.56
N GLU A 49 -20.49 -2.91 -13.94
CA GLU A 49 -21.60 -3.26 -14.83
C GLU A 49 -21.12 -3.53 -16.26
N LEU A 50 -20.12 -2.77 -16.73
CA LEU A 50 -19.49 -2.98 -18.04
C LEU A 50 -18.85 -4.37 -18.10
N LEU A 51 -18.17 -4.79 -17.02
CA LEU A 51 -17.56 -6.12 -16.96
C LEU A 51 -18.58 -7.26 -16.97
N ARG A 52 -19.78 -7.05 -16.40
CA ARG A 52 -20.87 -8.05 -16.46
C ARG A 52 -21.40 -8.25 -17.88
N HIS A 53 -21.39 -7.20 -18.69
CA HIS A 53 -21.86 -7.21 -20.06
C HIS A 53 -20.69 -7.17 -21.07
N CYS A 54 -19.56 -7.80 -20.73
CA CYS A 54 -18.30 -7.72 -21.48
C CYS A 54 -18.42 -7.94 -23.00
N ALA A 55 -19.35 -8.78 -23.46
CA ALA A 55 -19.57 -9.04 -24.88
C ALA A 55 -20.08 -7.81 -25.64
N THR A 56 -20.79 -6.91 -24.96
CA THR A 56 -21.41 -5.70 -25.54
C THR A 56 -20.90 -4.41 -24.90
N ALA A 57 -20.10 -4.48 -23.84
CA ALA A 57 -19.64 -3.34 -23.06
C ALA A 57 -18.59 -2.47 -23.74
N PHE A 58 -18.05 -2.91 -24.87
CA PHE A 58 -17.11 -2.16 -25.69
C PHE A 58 -17.73 -1.79 -27.05
N PRO A 59 -18.85 -1.03 -27.08
CA PRO A 59 -19.58 -0.74 -28.31
C PRO A 59 -18.80 0.18 -29.27
N LEU A 60 -17.77 0.87 -28.78
CA LEU A 60 -16.88 1.72 -29.56
C LEU A 60 -15.62 1.01 -30.05
N ALA A 61 -15.45 -0.28 -29.73
CA ALA A 61 -14.29 -1.05 -30.19
C ALA A 61 -14.47 -1.44 -31.66
N ASP A 62 -13.39 -1.42 -32.44
CA ASP A 62 -13.38 -1.93 -33.81
C ASP A 62 -13.88 -3.39 -33.84
N PRO A 63 -14.62 -3.82 -34.87
CA PRO A 63 -15.04 -5.21 -35.02
C PRO A 63 -13.84 -6.17 -34.93
N GLY A 64 -13.90 -7.14 -34.01
CA GLY A 64 -12.80 -8.08 -33.72
C GLY A 64 -11.79 -7.58 -32.69
N SER A 65 -11.90 -6.32 -32.26
CA SER A 65 -11.11 -5.72 -31.18
C SER A 65 -11.87 -5.67 -29.85
N THR A 66 -12.83 -6.56 -29.60
CA THR A 66 -13.47 -6.72 -28.27
C THR A 66 -12.73 -7.79 -27.47
N PRO A 67 -12.43 -7.59 -26.17
CA PRO A 67 -11.80 -8.64 -25.37
C PRO A 67 -12.73 -9.82 -25.25
N ALA A 68 -12.20 -11.03 -25.41
CA ALA A 68 -12.97 -12.20 -25.02
C ALA A 68 -13.32 -12.08 -23.53
N CYS A 69 -14.58 -12.31 -23.16
CA CYS A 69 -15.01 -12.28 -21.76
C CYS A 69 -14.18 -13.20 -20.86
N ALA A 70 -13.66 -14.30 -21.40
CA ALA A 70 -12.74 -15.20 -20.70
C ALA A 70 -11.48 -14.48 -20.18
N SER A 71 -11.02 -13.42 -20.86
CA SER A 71 -9.86 -12.62 -20.46
C SER A 71 -10.09 -11.83 -19.16
N LEU A 72 -11.33 -11.69 -18.68
CA LEU A 72 -11.63 -11.10 -17.37
C LEU A 72 -11.35 -12.06 -16.19
N ALA A 73 -11.14 -13.35 -16.46
CA ALA A 73 -10.81 -14.33 -15.42
C ALA A 73 -9.56 -13.91 -14.63
N ASN A 74 -9.41 -14.42 -13.41
CA ASN A 74 -8.28 -14.10 -12.53
C ASN A 74 -8.05 -12.58 -12.38
N HIS A 75 -9.15 -11.82 -12.27
CA HIS A 75 -9.15 -10.36 -12.15
C HIS A 75 -8.43 -9.65 -13.31
N GLY A 76 -8.69 -10.07 -14.56
CA GLY A 76 -8.12 -9.43 -15.75
C GLY A 76 -6.78 -10.03 -16.23
N LEU A 77 -6.23 -11.02 -15.53
CA LEU A 77 -5.10 -11.81 -16.06
C LEU A 77 -5.53 -12.78 -17.17
N GLY A 78 -6.81 -13.13 -17.24
CA GLY A 78 -7.34 -14.13 -18.14
C GLY A 78 -7.13 -15.57 -17.65
N PRO A 79 -7.43 -16.59 -18.46
CA PRO A 79 -7.29 -17.98 -18.07
C PRO A 79 -5.81 -18.38 -17.97
N ARG A 80 -5.52 -19.41 -17.18
CA ARG A 80 -4.16 -19.98 -17.11
C ARG A 80 -3.80 -20.60 -18.45
N THR A 81 -2.53 -20.48 -18.84
CA THR A 81 -2.01 -21.16 -20.02
C THR A 81 -1.87 -22.67 -19.79
N HIS A 82 -1.57 -23.08 -18.55
CA HIS A 82 -1.54 -24.49 -18.12
C HIS A 82 -2.28 -24.66 -16.80
N ASN A 83 -3.23 -25.61 -16.75
CA ASN A 83 -4.06 -25.85 -15.56
C ASN A 83 -3.28 -26.44 -14.37
N GLY A 84 -2.21 -27.20 -14.62
CA GLY A 84 -1.45 -27.90 -13.57
C GLY A 84 -0.35 -27.09 -12.89
N SER A 85 -0.09 -25.85 -13.33
CA SER A 85 1.01 -25.04 -12.79
C SER A 85 0.56 -23.61 -12.47
N ARG A 86 1.33 -22.93 -11.60
CA ARG A 86 1.19 -21.48 -11.35
C ARG A 86 1.93 -20.64 -12.39
N SER A 87 1.94 -21.11 -13.64
CA SER A 87 2.62 -20.47 -14.77
C SER A 87 1.79 -19.32 -15.36
N TRP A 88 2.16 -18.86 -16.55
CA TRP A 88 1.59 -17.72 -17.29
C TRP A 88 0.07 -17.75 -17.47
N TYR A 89 -0.50 -16.57 -17.68
CA TYR A 89 -1.90 -16.36 -18.03
C TYR A 89 -2.05 -15.79 -19.45
N ARG A 90 -3.19 -16.04 -20.08
CA ARG A 90 -3.55 -15.46 -21.37
C ARG A 90 -4.19 -14.08 -21.16
N THR A 91 -3.34 -13.10 -20.83
CA THR A 91 -3.76 -11.72 -20.57
C THR A 91 -4.16 -11.01 -21.86
N ASP A 92 -5.21 -10.21 -21.80
CA ASP A 92 -5.56 -9.24 -22.85
C ASP A 92 -5.14 -7.83 -22.40
N ALA A 93 -4.27 -7.18 -23.17
CA ALA A 93 -3.71 -5.87 -22.81
C ALA A 93 -4.77 -4.76 -22.65
N ARG A 94 -5.95 -4.94 -23.23
CA ARG A 94 -7.06 -3.97 -23.16
C ARG A 94 -7.84 -4.07 -21.85
N LEU A 95 -7.61 -5.14 -21.09
CA LEU A 95 -8.18 -5.37 -19.75
C LEU A 95 -7.15 -5.17 -18.64
N LEU A 96 -6.14 -4.32 -18.88
CA LEU A 96 -5.17 -3.95 -17.85
C LEU A 96 -5.82 -3.18 -16.69
N GLU A 97 -6.88 -2.40 -16.91
CA GLU A 97 -7.55 -1.67 -15.81
C GLU A 97 -8.09 -2.63 -14.73
N PRO A 98 -8.90 -3.67 -15.04
CA PRO A 98 -9.35 -4.62 -14.02
C PRO A 98 -8.21 -5.27 -13.24
N PHE A 99 -7.09 -5.56 -13.92
CA PHE A 99 -5.89 -6.11 -13.30
C PHE A 99 -5.25 -5.13 -12.32
N PHE A 100 -4.92 -3.92 -12.78
CA PHE A 100 -4.30 -2.91 -11.92
C PHE A 100 -5.24 -2.49 -10.78
N HIS A 101 -6.54 -2.36 -11.03
CA HIS A 101 -7.53 -2.08 -10.02
C HIS A 101 -7.50 -3.12 -8.89
N ARG A 102 -7.47 -4.41 -9.25
CA ARG A 102 -7.36 -5.48 -8.26
C ARG A 102 -6.05 -5.39 -7.47
N ARG A 103 -4.93 -5.09 -8.12
CA ARG A 103 -3.62 -4.94 -7.46
C ARG A 103 -3.58 -3.76 -6.49
N VAL A 104 -4.18 -2.63 -6.85
CA VAL A 104 -4.29 -1.47 -5.97
C VAL A 104 -5.10 -1.82 -4.73
N LEU A 105 -6.20 -2.57 -4.87
CA LEU A 105 -7.03 -3.01 -3.75
C LEU A 105 -6.33 -4.00 -2.79
N GLU A 106 -5.21 -4.59 -3.19
CA GLU A 106 -4.39 -5.49 -2.36
C GLU A 106 -3.26 -4.75 -1.62
N LEU A 107 -3.07 -3.45 -1.86
CA LEU A 107 -2.03 -2.67 -1.19
C LEU A 107 -2.34 -2.45 0.30
N PRO A 108 -1.32 -2.44 1.17
CA PRO A 108 -1.52 -2.36 2.62
C PRO A 108 -1.98 -0.97 3.11
N CYS A 109 -1.74 0.08 2.31
CA CYS A 109 -1.94 1.47 2.72
C CYS A 109 -3.17 2.10 2.06
N LEU A 110 -4.32 1.40 2.07
CA LEU A 110 -5.58 1.97 1.59
C LEU A 110 -6.20 2.91 2.63
N VAL A 111 -6.72 4.05 2.16
CA VAL A 111 -7.41 5.03 3.00
C VAL A 111 -8.81 5.34 2.48
N SER A 112 -9.76 5.53 3.41
CA SER A 112 -11.17 5.76 3.08
C SER A 112 -11.50 7.20 2.68
N ARG A 113 -10.66 8.17 3.06
CA ARG A 113 -10.87 9.61 2.77
C ARG A 113 -9.79 10.11 1.81
N PRO A 114 -10.14 10.79 0.70
CA PRO A 114 -9.16 11.30 -0.26
C PRO A 114 -8.22 12.33 0.35
N ALA A 115 -8.69 13.12 1.32
CA ALA A 115 -7.86 14.12 2.03
C ALA A 115 -6.72 13.52 2.86
N ARG A 116 -6.69 12.19 3.06
CA ARG A 116 -5.63 11.46 3.79
C ARG A 116 -4.72 10.66 2.85
N ALA A 117 -4.92 10.78 1.54
CA ALA A 117 -4.21 9.99 0.55
C ALA A 117 -3.04 10.76 -0.06
N ASP A 118 -1.98 10.05 -0.38
CA ASP A 118 -0.86 10.55 -1.17
C ASP A 118 -1.20 10.46 -2.68
N ALA A 119 -2.06 9.50 -3.06
CA ALA A 119 -2.60 9.37 -4.40
C ALA A 119 -4.09 8.96 -4.39
N VAL A 120 -4.83 9.39 -5.41
CA VAL A 120 -6.23 9.01 -5.60
C VAL A 120 -6.35 8.23 -6.91
N PHE A 121 -6.88 7.02 -6.82
CA PHE A 121 -7.14 6.10 -7.92
C PHE A 121 -8.64 5.99 -8.19
#